data_AF-A0A5X5XTJ8-F1
#
_entry.id   AF-A0A5X5XTJ8-F1
#
_cell.length_a   1.000
_cell.length_b   1.000
_cell.length_c   1.000
_cell.angle_alpha   90.00
_cell.angle_beta   90.00
_cell.angle_gamma   90.00
#
_symmetry.space_group_name_H-M   'P 1'
#
loop_
_entity.id
_entity.type
_entity.pdbx_description
1 polymer ?
#
loop_
_entity_poly.entity_id
_entity_poly.type
_entity_poly.pdbx_seq_one_letter_code
_entity_poly.pdbx_strand_id
1 'polypeptide(L)' 'MLIGYIRVSTNEQNTALLGNALECAGCELIFEDKIFRTLLPILQ' A
#
# COMPACT_ATOMS: atom_id res chain seq x y z
N MET A 1 -18.61 3.52 -5.94
CA MET A 1 -17.68 3.08 -4.88
C MET A 1 -16.54 2.28 -5.50
N LEU A 2 -15.49 2.99 -5.92
CA LEU A 2 -14.21 2.40 -6.31
C LEU A 2 -13.29 2.32 -5.09
N ILE A 3 -12.66 1.16 -4.88
CA ILE A 3 -11.75 0.93 -3.76
C ILE A 3 -10.36 0.64 -4.31
N GLY A 4 -9.38 1.43 -3.87
CA GLY A 4 -7.97 1.27 -4.17
C GLY A 4 -7.24 0.50 -3.07
N TYR A 5 -6.17 -0.19 -3.45
CA TYR A 5 -5.29 -0.90 -2.52
C TYR A 5 -3.83 -0.70 -2.91
N ILE A 6 -3.03 -0.24 -1.96
CA ILE A 6 -1.59 -0.02 -2.09
C ILE A 6 -0.90 -1.11 -1.28
N ARG A 7 0.04 -1.83 -1.90
CA ARG A 7 0.89 -2.79 -1.20
C ARG A 7 2.35 -2.56 -1.54
N VAL A 8 3.17 -2.42 -0.50
CA VAL A 8 4.63 -2.33 -0.63
C VAL A 8 5.30 -3.39 0.23
N SER A 9 6.45 -3.86 -0.25
CA SER A 9 7.30 -4.86 0.40
C SER A 9 8.57 -4.30 1.04
N THR A 10 8.96 -3.09 0.65
CA THR A 10 10.12 -2.36 1.20
C THR A 10 9.78 -0.89 1.42
N ASN A 11 10.58 -0.20 2.24
CA ASN A 11 10.36 1.22 2.56
C ASN A 11 10.71 2.15 1.40
N GLU A 12 11.54 1.69 0.46
CA GLU A 12 11.98 2.48 -0.69
C GLU A 12 10.92 2.57 -1.79
N GLN A 13 9.86 1.76 -1.72
CA GLN A 13 8.74 1.82 -2.65
C GLN A 13 7.85 3.03 -2.34
N ASN A 14 7.67 3.90 -3.33
CA ASN A 14 6.97 5.16 -3.17
C ASN A 14 5.44 4.99 -3.17
N THR A 15 4.85 4.98 -1.98
CA THR A 15 3.40 4.87 -1.80
C THR A 15 2.63 6.10 -2.27
N ALA A 16 3.25 7.29 -2.29
CA ALA A 16 2.61 8.52 -2.76
C ALA A 16 2.30 8.48 -4.26
N LEU A 17 3.20 7.91 -5.07
CA LEU A 17 2.96 7.73 -6.51
C LEU A 17 1.79 6.77 -6.77
N LEU A 18 1.69 5.69 -5.98
CA LEU A 18 0.60 4.73 -6.06
C LEU A 18 -0.73 5.35 -5.61
N GLY A 19 -0.72 6.17 -4.56
CA GLY A 19 -1.87 6.95 -4.09
C GLY A 19 -2.41 7.88 -5.16
N ASN A 20 -1.54 8.70 -5.77
CA ASN A 20 -1.94 9.62 -6.84
C ASN A 20 -2.57 8.87 -8.03
N ALA A 21 -2.05 7.69 -8.39
CA ALA A 21 -2.64 6.90 -9.46
C ALA A 21 -4.05 6.39 -9.13
N LEU A 22 -4.30 5.99 -7.87
CA LEU A 22 -5.61 5.55 -7.40
C LEU A 22 -6.61 6.71 -7.29
N GLU A 23 -6.15 7.89 -6.88
CA GLU A 23 -6.93 9.13 -6.91
C GLU A 23 -7.32 9.50 -8.35
N CYS A 24 -6.38 9.47 -9.30
CA CYS A 24 -6.65 9.69 -10.72
C CYS A 24 -7.62 8.65 -11.31
N ALA A 25 -7.61 7.42 -10.78
CA ALA A 25 -8.56 6.37 -11.16
C ALA A 25 -9.95 6.55 -10.52
N GLY A 26 -10.14 7.53 -9.64
CA GLY A 26 -11.41 7.82 -8.98
C GLY A 26 -11.73 6.89 -7.79
N CYS A 27 -10.72 6.32 -7.14
CA CYS A 27 -10.93 5.53 -5.93
C CYS A 27 -11.43 6.40 -4.78
N GLU A 28 -12.56 6.02 -4.18
CA GLU A 28 -13.23 6.74 -3.08
C GLU A 28 -12.71 6.29 -1.71
N LEU A 29 -12.18 5.06 -1.62
CA LEU A 29 -11.55 4.50 -0.43
C LEU A 29 -10.22 3.86 -0.84
N ILE A 30 -9.15 4.11 -0.08
CA ILE A 30 -7.83 3.56 -0.37
C ILE A 30 -7.29 2.89 0.90
N PHE A 31 -6.90 1.63 0.78
CA PHE A 31 -6.24 0.88 1.84
C PHE A 31 -4.75 0.72 1.53
N GLU A 32 -3.91 0.73 2.55
CA GLU A 32 -2.46 0.56 2.43
C GLU A 32 -1.97 -0.60 3.30
N ASP A 33 -1.13 -1.44 2.73
CA ASP A 33 -0.49 -2.57 3.39
C ASP A 33 1.02 -2.55 3.16
N LYS A 34 1.78 -2.52 4.26
CA LYS A 34 3.24 -2.58 4.23
C LYS A 34 3.67 -3.94 4.75
N ILE A 35 4.01 -4.82 3.81
CA ILE A 35 4.49 -6.16 4.13
C ILE A 35 6.00 -6.14 4.10
N PHE A 36 6.60 -5.84 5.24
CA PHE A 36 8.01 -6.12 5.40
C PHE A 36 8.22 -7.63 5.25
N ARG A 37 9.33 -8.03 4.62
CA ARG A 37 9.76 -9.42 4.60
C ARG A 37 10.10 -9.85 6.02
N THR A 38 9.09 -10.13 6.81
CA THR A 38 9.22 -10.83 8.07
C THR A 38 9.35 -12.29 7.66
N LEU A 39 10.56 -12.86 7.74
CA LEU A 39 10.64 -14.26 8.16
C LEU A 39 9.79 -14.29 9.44
N LEU A 40 8.66 -15.01 9.44
CA LEU A 40 7.67 -15.12 10.53
C LEU A 40 8.18 -14.57 11.88
N PRO A 41 7.42 -13.72 12.60
CA PRO A 41 7.91 -13.19 13.85
C PRO A 41 8.15 -14.34 14.84
N ILE A 42 9.39 -14.54 15.26
CA ILE A 42 9.59 -14.58 16.71
C ILE A 42 9.28 -13.13 17.11
N LEU A 43 8.11 -12.95 17.71
CA LEU A 43 7.60 -11.77 18.42
C LEU A 43 8.58 -10.59 18.45
N GLN A 44 8.15 -9.42 17.95
CA GLN A 44 8.10 -8.14 18.67
C GLN A 44 7.29 -7.12 17.86
#